data_AF-A0A5K7X7U4-F1
#
_entry.id   AF-A0A5K7X7U4-F1
#
_cell.length_a   1.000
_cell.length_b   1.000
_cell.length_c   1.000
_cell.angle_alpha   90.00
_cell.angle_beta   90.00
_cell.angle_gamma   90.00
#
_symmetry.space_group_name_H-M   'P 1'
#
loop_
_entity.id
_entity.type
_entity.pdbx_description
1 polymer ?
#
loop_
_entity_poly.entity_id
_entity_poly.type
_entity_poly.pdbx_seq_one_letter_code
_entity_poly.pdbx_strand_id
1 'polypeptide(L)'
;MADRIVATVDAKPPAINPLLASAHRVEARDADLFERRLQTFVPPAAFDVHAHLYPLVATGVEASGDEADVGLAVYQNLMGQWMGALAPNSGLFFGMPRPSSDLEAINRFVAIEVASSNERRGLMLIRPQDDPIEVERALQEGGFSGFKVYHCFADRSPTMEAMLEEYLPDWAWEIANAQELVLMIHLVRAEALADEANRRSLERCLRAYPRAKVVLAHAARGFCAQHTLDGIDALVRFDNVYFDTSAICEPLAFAVILQRFGSTRLLFGSDFPVCMFRGRVVSVAEGFCWLAEQNLHGGEATQATPTLIGIESLLALQQAARLLRLKDGEVEQIFGQAARSLLGITAAPACG
;
A
#
# COMPACT_ATOMS: atom_id res chain seq x y z
N MET A 1 19.66 11.67 -25.34
CA MET A 1 20.06 12.21 -24.03
C MET A 1 18.79 12.48 -23.22
N ALA A 2 18.05 11.41 -23.01
CA ALA A 2 16.77 11.32 -22.33
C ALA A 2 17.05 10.40 -21.13
N ASP A 3 16.78 10.89 -19.91
CA ASP A 3 16.69 10.13 -18.65
C ASP A 3 16.63 11.10 -17.45
N ARG A 4 15.61 11.98 -17.38
CA ARG A 4 15.51 12.90 -16.23
C ARG A 4 14.14 13.52 -15.93
N ILE A 5 13.04 12.78 -16.10
CA ILE A 5 11.73 13.23 -15.61
C ILE A 5 10.91 12.04 -15.06
N VAL A 6 11.47 11.36 -14.06
CA VAL A 6 10.72 10.77 -12.94
C VAL A 6 11.62 10.92 -11.71
N ALA A 7 11.59 12.11 -11.10
CA ALA A 7 12.15 12.50 -9.79
C ALA A 7 12.68 13.93 -9.88
N THR A 8 11.85 14.91 -9.55
CA THR A 8 12.32 16.20 -9.04
C THR A 8 11.50 16.54 -7.79
N VAL A 9 11.70 15.73 -6.74
CA VAL A 9 12.36 16.30 -5.58
C VAL A 9 13.83 15.94 -5.80
N ASP A 10 14.70 16.93 -5.97
CA ASP A 10 16.16 16.76 -5.99
C ASP A 10 16.65 16.33 -4.59
N ALA A 11 16.16 15.19 -4.11
CA ALA A 11 16.87 14.41 -3.12
C ALA A 11 17.84 13.56 -3.92
N LYS A 12 19.14 13.66 -3.63
CA LYS A 12 20.04 12.53 -3.91
C LYS A 12 19.32 11.26 -3.45
N PRO A 13 19.31 10.16 -4.25
CA PRO A 13 18.85 8.89 -3.72
C PRO A 13 19.57 8.67 -2.39
N PRO A 14 18.88 8.18 -1.34
CA PRO A 14 19.55 7.88 -0.08
C PRO A 14 20.82 7.09 -0.39
N ALA A 15 21.91 7.38 0.33
CA ALA A 15 23.18 6.67 0.14
C ALA A 15 23.07 5.15 0.38
N ILE A 16 21.91 4.68 0.85
CA ILE A 16 21.56 3.30 1.15
C ILE A 16 20.32 2.93 0.34
N ASN A 17 20.35 1.77 -0.31
CA ASN A 17 19.26 1.26 -1.12
C ASN A 17 18.02 0.99 -0.23
N PRO A 18 16.85 1.60 -0.53
CA PRO A 18 15.64 1.50 0.30
C PRO A 18 15.06 0.08 0.41
N LEU A 19 15.57 -0.88 -0.37
CA LEU A 19 15.14 -2.28 -0.30
C LEU A 19 15.92 -3.11 0.72
N LEU A 20 17.03 -2.58 1.25
CA LEU A 20 17.84 -3.25 2.26
C LEU A 20 17.23 -3.06 3.65
N ALA A 21 17.08 -4.15 4.39
CA ALA A 21 16.55 -4.11 5.75
C ALA A 21 17.37 -3.15 6.65
N SER A 22 18.69 -3.10 6.45
CA SER A 22 19.61 -2.21 7.17
C SER A 22 19.37 -0.72 6.93
N ALA A 23 18.67 -0.34 5.85
CA ALA A 23 18.33 1.05 5.56
C ALA A 23 17.27 1.60 6.53
N HIS A 24 16.52 0.72 7.20
CA HIS A 24 15.37 1.08 8.02
C HIS A 24 15.76 1.22 9.49
N ARG A 25 16.07 2.45 9.90
CA ARG A 25 16.45 2.77 11.27
C ARG A 25 15.29 3.30 12.07
N VAL A 26 14.86 2.53 13.07
CA VAL A 26 13.95 2.99 14.12
C VAL A 26 14.76 3.62 15.27
N GLU A 27 14.32 4.77 15.74
CA GLU A 27 14.92 5.46 16.88
C GLU A 27 13.95 5.49 18.06
N ALA A 28 14.47 5.66 19.28
CA ALA A 28 13.65 5.70 20.50
C ALA A 28 12.56 6.79 20.44
N ARG A 29 12.82 7.91 19.76
CA ARG A 29 11.84 8.99 19.56
C ARG A 29 10.63 8.57 18.72
N ASP A 30 10.77 7.60 17.82
CA ASP A 30 9.67 7.13 16.99
C ASP A 30 8.71 6.29 17.83
N ALA A 31 9.24 5.35 18.63
CA ALA A 31 8.46 4.55 19.57
C ALA A 31 7.76 5.43 20.63
N ASP A 32 8.48 6.41 21.20
CA ASP A 32 7.93 7.39 22.15
C ASP A 32 6.84 8.27 21.52
N LEU A 33 7.01 8.68 20.25
CA LEU A 33 5.96 9.41 19.54
C LEU A 33 4.72 8.55 19.29
N PHE A 34 4.90 7.29 18.87
CA PHE A 34 3.80 6.34 18.70
C PHE A 34 3.05 6.12 20.02
N GLU A 35 3.77 5.85 21.11
CA GLU A 35 3.16 5.61 22.42
C GLU A 35 2.30 6.79 22.86
N ARG A 36 2.86 8.01 22.83
CA ARG A 36 2.14 9.21 23.27
C ARG A 36 0.95 9.59 22.39
N ARG A 37 1.01 9.31 21.09
CA ARG A 37 0.04 9.88 20.13
C ARG A 37 -0.92 8.85 19.54
N LEU A 38 -0.52 7.59 19.44
CA LEU A 38 -1.20 6.59 18.62
C LEU A 38 -1.58 5.32 19.39
N GLN A 39 -0.98 5.02 20.55
CA GLN A 39 -1.26 3.80 21.31
C GLN A 39 -2.74 3.61 21.67
N THR A 40 -3.46 4.70 21.97
CA THR A 40 -4.89 4.65 22.30
C THR A 40 -5.80 4.76 21.08
N PHE A 41 -5.22 4.95 19.88
CA PHE A 41 -5.95 5.06 18.63
C PHE A 41 -5.84 3.80 17.78
N VAL A 42 -4.68 3.14 17.76
CA VAL A 42 -4.48 1.88 17.04
C VAL A 42 -5.04 0.73 17.90
N PRO A 43 -6.07 0.01 17.45
CA PRO A 43 -6.61 -1.11 18.19
C PRO A 43 -5.67 -2.32 18.14
N PRO A 44 -5.76 -3.26 19.10
CA PRO A 44 -5.04 -4.52 19.02
C PRO A 44 -5.48 -5.34 17.79
N ALA A 45 -4.62 -6.27 17.35
CA ALA A 45 -4.90 -7.19 16.24
C ALA A 45 -5.25 -6.52 14.89
N ALA A 46 -4.61 -5.37 14.61
CA ALA A 46 -4.63 -4.75 13.30
C ALA A 46 -4.21 -5.73 12.19
N PHE A 47 -4.85 -5.58 11.03
CA PHE A 47 -4.58 -6.34 9.81
C PHE A 47 -4.01 -5.37 8.77
N ASP A 48 -2.76 -5.59 8.37
CA ASP A 48 -2.09 -4.73 7.39
C ASP A 48 -2.40 -5.20 5.96
N VAL A 49 -3.17 -4.44 5.19
CA VAL A 49 -3.53 -4.84 3.81
C VAL A 49 -2.46 -4.51 2.76
N HIS A 50 -1.34 -3.89 3.15
CA HIS A 50 -0.34 -3.40 2.20
C HIS A 50 1.06 -3.50 2.79
N ALA A 51 1.71 -4.65 2.61
CA ALA A 51 3.11 -4.84 2.99
C ALA A 51 3.87 -5.67 1.95
N HIS A 52 5.12 -5.30 1.73
CA HIS A 52 5.99 -5.91 0.75
C HIS A 52 6.94 -6.92 1.38
N LEU A 53 6.96 -8.14 0.84
CA LEU A 53 7.92 -9.19 1.18
C LEU A 53 8.66 -9.62 -0.07
N TYR A 54 9.98 -9.76 0.00
CA TYR A 54 10.79 -10.10 -1.18
C TYR A 54 12.16 -10.69 -0.81
N PRO A 55 12.63 -11.68 -1.58
CA PRO A 55 14.02 -12.09 -1.54
C PRO A 55 14.88 -11.07 -2.31
N LEU A 56 15.98 -10.61 -1.71
CA LEU A 56 16.81 -9.53 -2.26
C LEU A 56 17.31 -9.83 -3.67
N VAL A 57 17.77 -11.06 -3.88
CA VAL A 57 18.30 -11.54 -5.17
C VAL A 57 17.26 -11.38 -6.29
N ALA A 58 15.99 -11.65 -6.01
CA ALA A 58 14.93 -11.57 -7.02
C ALA A 58 14.47 -10.13 -7.34
N THR A 59 14.92 -9.14 -6.55
CA THR A 59 14.64 -7.72 -6.82
C THR A 59 15.67 -7.06 -7.73
N GLY A 60 16.76 -7.77 -8.08
CA GLY A 60 17.88 -7.24 -8.84
C GLY A 60 18.75 -6.24 -8.08
N VAL A 61 18.61 -6.19 -6.75
CA VAL A 61 19.46 -5.37 -5.87
C VAL A 61 20.75 -6.12 -5.56
N GLU A 62 21.87 -5.47 -5.82
CA GLU A 62 23.15 -5.92 -5.27
C GLU A 62 23.17 -5.63 -3.77
N ALA A 63 23.23 -6.69 -2.98
CA ALA A 63 23.40 -6.62 -1.54
C ALA A 63 24.82 -7.07 -1.16
N SER A 64 25.46 -6.34 -0.25
CA SER A 64 26.79 -6.67 0.26
C SER A 64 26.70 -7.19 1.69
N GLY A 65 27.49 -8.21 2.04
CA GLY A 65 27.51 -8.77 3.40
C GLY A 65 26.31 -9.66 3.71
N ASP A 66 25.90 -9.70 4.99
CA ASP A 66 24.86 -10.60 5.52
C ASP A 66 23.45 -9.97 5.43
N GLU A 67 23.15 -9.22 4.37
CA GLU A 67 21.82 -8.63 4.18
C GLU A 67 20.76 -9.72 4.01
N ALA A 68 19.71 -9.61 4.82
CA ALA A 68 18.64 -10.60 4.84
C ALA A 68 17.56 -10.28 3.81
N ASP A 69 16.95 -11.34 3.29
CA ASP A 69 15.67 -11.23 2.58
C ASP A 69 14.64 -10.52 3.46
N VAL A 70 13.79 -9.71 2.83
CA VAL A 70 12.75 -8.95 3.53
C VAL A 70 11.50 -9.84 3.63
N GLY A 71 11.53 -10.79 4.57
CA GLY A 71 10.42 -11.69 4.90
C GLY A 71 9.59 -11.22 6.10
N LEU A 72 8.63 -12.05 6.53
CA LEU A 72 7.74 -11.75 7.67
C LEU A 72 8.52 -11.50 8.95
N ALA A 73 9.61 -12.24 9.20
CA ALA A 73 10.42 -12.05 10.40
C ALA A 73 11.03 -10.64 10.45
N VAL A 74 11.50 -10.13 9.31
CA VAL A 74 12.05 -8.76 9.18
C VAL A 74 10.94 -7.73 9.36
N TYR A 75 9.80 -7.94 8.70
CA TYR A 75 8.61 -7.11 8.86
C TYR A 75 8.15 -7.00 10.32
N GLN A 76 7.96 -8.14 11.01
CA GLN A 76 7.51 -8.19 12.40
C GLN A 76 8.50 -7.53 13.36
N ASN A 77 9.80 -7.78 13.16
CA ASN A 77 10.85 -7.16 13.95
C ASN A 77 10.85 -5.63 13.80
N LEU A 78 10.87 -5.13 12.56
CA LEU A 78 10.97 -3.69 12.29
C LEU A 78 9.69 -2.94 12.67
N MET A 79 8.50 -3.48 12.38
CA MET A 79 7.24 -2.89 12.82
C MET A 79 7.11 -2.91 14.35
N GLY A 80 7.54 -4.00 14.99
CA GLY A 80 7.54 -4.14 16.44
C GLY A 80 8.43 -3.13 17.17
N GLN A 81 9.51 -2.65 16.54
CA GLN A 81 10.41 -1.68 17.16
C GLN A 81 9.77 -0.31 17.45
N TRP A 82 8.75 0.10 16.69
CA TRP A 82 8.07 1.39 16.91
C TRP A 82 6.58 1.27 17.28
N MET A 83 5.90 0.18 16.93
CA MET A 83 4.50 -0.08 17.33
C MET A 83 4.36 -0.97 18.58
N GLY A 84 5.44 -1.63 19.02
CA GLY A 84 5.41 -2.56 20.15
C GLY A 84 4.40 -3.70 19.93
N ALA A 85 3.62 -4.01 20.97
CA ALA A 85 2.61 -5.07 20.93
C ALA A 85 1.42 -4.78 19.98
N LEU A 86 1.27 -3.54 19.50
CA LEU A 86 0.24 -3.16 18.53
C LEU A 86 0.70 -3.36 17.08
N ALA A 87 1.94 -3.82 16.85
CA ALA A 87 2.40 -4.16 15.51
C ALA A 87 1.50 -5.26 14.89
N PRO A 88 1.02 -5.07 13.65
CA PRO A 88 0.21 -6.06 12.95
C PRO A 88 0.98 -7.38 12.73
N ASN A 89 0.34 -8.50 13.08
CA ASN A 89 0.83 -9.86 12.81
C ASN A 89 0.06 -10.58 11.69
N SER A 90 -1.07 -9.98 11.28
CA SER A 90 -1.96 -10.39 10.21
C SER A 90 -1.82 -9.42 9.05
N GLY A 91 -2.02 -9.88 7.82
CA GLY A 91 -1.91 -8.99 6.68
C GLY A 91 -2.08 -9.62 5.31
N LEU A 92 -2.07 -8.74 4.31
CA LEU A 92 -2.06 -9.04 2.89
C LEU A 92 -0.70 -8.61 2.32
N PHE A 93 0.12 -9.59 1.98
CA PHE A 93 1.52 -9.42 1.61
C PHE A 93 1.74 -9.66 0.12
N PHE A 94 2.67 -8.96 -0.49
CA PHE A 94 3.02 -9.15 -1.90
C PHE A 94 4.45 -8.71 -2.20
N GLY A 95 4.95 -9.06 -3.38
CA GLY A 95 6.28 -8.65 -3.79
C GLY A 95 6.46 -7.13 -3.92
N MET A 96 7.70 -6.66 -3.84
CA MET A 96 8.07 -5.31 -4.26
C MET A 96 8.17 -5.25 -5.80
N PRO A 97 7.32 -4.47 -6.49
CA PRO A 97 7.36 -4.41 -7.95
C PRO A 97 8.59 -3.62 -8.44
N ARG A 98 9.41 -4.25 -9.28
CA ARG A 98 10.54 -3.61 -9.99
C ARG A 98 10.58 -4.08 -11.44
N PRO A 99 11.04 -3.23 -12.39
CA PRO A 99 11.12 -3.62 -13.81
C PRO A 99 11.89 -4.93 -14.05
N SER A 100 13.00 -5.14 -13.34
CA SER A 100 13.92 -6.28 -13.51
C SER A 100 13.66 -7.45 -12.55
N SER A 101 12.53 -7.46 -11.84
CA SER A 101 12.26 -8.48 -10.83
C SER A 101 12.00 -9.87 -11.44
N ASP A 102 12.46 -10.92 -10.78
CA ASP A 102 11.99 -12.29 -11.00
C ASP A 102 10.68 -12.48 -10.22
N LEU A 103 9.55 -12.30 -10.90
CA LEU A 103 8.23 -12.40 -10.30
C LEU A 103 7.90 -13.82 -9.83
N GLU A 104 8.40 -14.85 -10.50
CA GLU A 104 8.16 -16.23 -10.08
C GLU A 104 8.83 -16.50 -8.74
N ALA A 105 10.10 -16.11 -8.60
CA ALA A 105 10.83 -16.24 -7.35
C ALA A 105 10.20 -15.40 -6.22
N ILE A 106 9.79 -14.17 -6.50
CA ILE A 106 9.13 -13.30 -5.52
C ILE A 106 7.77 -13.88 -5.10
N ASN A 107 6.93 -14.30 -6.03
CA ASN A 107 5.62 -14.89 -5.73
C ASN A 107 5.79 -16.16 -4.90
N ARG A 108 6.70 -17.05 -5.28
CA ARG A 108 7.00 -18.27 -4.50
C ARG A 108 7.45 -17.94 -3.08
N PHE A 109 8.30 -16.93 -2.91
CA PHE A 109 8.73 -16.48 -1.59
C PHE A 109 7.55 -15.98 -0.74
N VAL A 110 6.70 -15.11 -1.30
CA VAL A 110 5.50 -14.61 -0.60
C VAL A 110 4.58 -15.76 -0.21
N ALA A 111 4.31 -16.71 -1.11
CA ALA A 111 3.45 -17.86 -0.83
C ALA A 111 3.99 -18.69 0.35
N ILE A 112 5.30 -18.93 0.42
CA ILE A 112 5.94 -19.66 1.52
C ILE A 112 5.79 -18.90 2.84
N GLU A 113 6.06 -17.59 2.85
CA GLU A 113 5.99 -16.76 4.06
C GLU A 113 4.57 -16.77 4.66
N VAL A 114 3.53 -16.61 3.84
CA VAL A 114 2.15 -16.46 4.31
C VAL A 114 1.45 -17.79 4.64
N ALA A 115 1.95 -18.93 4.14
CA ALA A 115 1.29 -20.23 4.25
C ALA A 115 1.03 -20.71 5.70
N SER A 116 1.77 -20.18 6.67
CA SER A 116 1.71 -20.62 8.08
C SER A 116 0.47 -20.17 8.85
N SER A 117 -0.36 -19.27 8.30
CA SER A 117 -1.53 -18.74 9.02
C SER A 117 -2.65 -18.31 8.09
N ASN A 118 -3.90 -18.57 8.51
CA ASN A 118 -5.08 -18.07 7.79
C ASN A 118 -5.29 -16.55 7.92
N GLU A 119 -4.61 -15.92 8.86
CA GLU A 119 -4.60 -14.46 9.04
C GLU A 119 -3.54 -13.77 8.17
N ARG A 120 -2.83 -14.54 7.33
CA ARG A 120 -1.84 -14.04 6.39
C ARG A 120 -2.25 -14.47 5.00
N ARG A 121 -2.33 -13.51 4.08
CA ARG A 121 -2.72 -13.74 2.69
C ARG A 121 -1.66 -13.15 1.78
N GLY A 122 -1.51 -13.74 0.60
CA GLY A 122 -0.63 -13.23 -0.45
C GLY A 122 -1.44 -12.58 -1.59
N LEU A 123 -0.87 -11.58 -2.25
CA LEU A 123 -1.22 -11.27 -3.65
C LEU A 123 -0.08 -11.66 -4.58
N MET A 124 -0.44 -12.20 -5.73
CA MET A 124 0.50 -12.56 -6.79
C MET A 124 0.84 -11.30 -7.62
N LEU A 125 2.11 -11.00 -7.79
CA LEU A 125 2.54 -10.02 -8.80
C LEU A 125 2.40 -10.63 -10.19
N ILE A 126 1.83 -9.88 -11.12
CA ILE A 126 1.63 -10.28 -12.51
C ILE A 126 2.13 -9.20 -13.47
N ARG A 127 2.47 -9.61 -14.69
CA ARG A 127 2.73 -8.73 -15.84
C ARG A 127 1.58 -8.81 -16.83
N PRO A 128 1.34 -7.77 -17.63
CA PRO A 128 0.31 -7.79 -18.66
C PRO A 128 0.48 -8.91 -19.70
N GLN A 129 1.74 -9.29 -19.97
CA GLN A 129 2.11 -10.27 -21.00
C GLN A 129 2.20 -11.71 -20.48
N ASP A 130 1.94 -11.94 -19.18
CA ASP A 130 1.94 -13.29 -18.62
C ASP A 130 0.81 -14.14 -19.24
N ASP A 131 1.01 -15.45 -19.30
CA ASP A 131 -0.02 -16.39 -19.77
C ASP A 131 -1.12 -16.55 -18.71
N PRO A 132 -2.38 -16.18 -19.01
CA PRO A 132 -3.48 -16.25 -18.04
C PRO A 132 -3.73 -17.65 -17.49
N ILE A 133 -3.46 -18.71 -18.27
CA ILE A 133 -3.67 -20.10 -17.81
C ILE A 133 -2.63 -20.46 -16.75
N GLU A 134 -1.37 -20.12 -16.99
CA GLU A 134 -0.29 -20.38 -16.04
C GLU A 134 -0.43 -19.49 -14.79
N VAL A 135 -0.89 -18.25 -14.95
CA VAL A 135 -1.19 -17.35 -13.83
C VAL A 135 -2.31 -17.91 -12.96
N GLU A 136 -3.42 -18.37 -13.55
CA GLU A 136 -4.53 -18.94 -12.78
C GLU A 136 -4.10 -20.21 -12.03
N ARG A 137 -3.27 -21.06 -12.66
CA ARG A 137 -2.69 -22.24 -12.02
C ARG A 137 -1.80 -21.85 -10.83
N ALA A 138 -0.85 -20.93 -11.02
CA ALA A 138 0.06 -20.48 -9.98
C ALA A 138 -0.67 -19.75 -8.83
N LEU A 139 -1.73 -18.99 -9.15
CA LEU A 139 -2.61 -18.35 -8.17
C LEU A 139 -3.21 -19.39 -7.20
N GLN A 140 -3.77 -20.47 -7.75
CA GLN A 140 -4.39 -21.55 -6.96
C GLN A 140 -3.36 -22.36 -6.16
N GLU A 141 -2.26 -22.75 -6.80
CA GLU A 141 -1.17 -23.51 -6.16
C GLU A 141 -0.53 -22.72 -5.00
N GLY A 142 -0.38 -21.41 -5.16
CA GLY A 142 0.17 -20.52 -4.13
C GLY A 142 -0.83 -20.06 -3.06
N GLY A 143 -2.13 -20.40 -3.20
CA GLY A 143 -3.17 -19.96 -2.26
C GLY A 143 -3.34 -18.44 -2.19
N PHE A 144 -3.08 -17.73 -3.29
CA PHE A 144 -3.15 -16.27 -3.35
C PHE A 144 -4.60 -15.76 -3.28
N SER A 145 -4.79 -14.61 -2.67
CA SER A 145 -6.10 -13.94 -2.55
C SER A 145 -6.35 -12.91 -3.66
N GLY A 146 -5.50 -12.88 -4.68
CA GLY A 146 -5.64 -12.02 -5.85
C GLY A 146 -4.31 -11.50 -6.39
N PHE A 147 -4.35 -10.35 -7.05
CA PHE A 147 -3.23 -9.80 -7.80
C PHE A 147 -2.79 -8.42 -7.29
N LYS A 148 -1.46 -8.23 -7.28
CA LYS A 148 -0.85 -6.89 -7.23
C LYS A 148 -0.39 -6.54 -8.64
N VAL A 149 -0.85 -5.40 -9.14
CA VAL A 149 -0.44 -4.86 -10.45
C VAL A 149 0.32 -3.56 -10.28
N TYR A 150 1.21 -3.28 -11.24
CA TYR A 150 2.05 -2.10 -11.14
C TYR A 150 2.49 -1.58 -12.51
N HIS A 151 2.47 -0.26 -12.66
CA HIS A 151 2.78 0.43 -13.91
C HIS A 151 4.19 0.14 -14.46
N CYS A 152 5.14 -0.30 -13.62
CA CYS A 152 6.49 -0.62 -14.08
C CYS A 152 6.55 -1.81 -15.05
N PHE A 153 5.47 -2.57 -15.18
CA PHE A 153 5.33 -3.68 -16.13
C PHE A 153 4.59 -3.28 -17.43
N ALA A 154 4.15 -2.02 -17.56
CA ALA A 154 3.61 -1.51 -18.81
C ALA A 154 4.73 -1.40 -19.86
N ASP A 155 4.43 -1.77 -21.11
CA ASP A 155 5.34 -1.64 -22.25
C ASP A 155 5.36 -0.21 -22.80
N ARG A 156 5.76 0.75 -21.96
CA ARG A 156 5.88 2.16 -22.33
C ARG A 156 6.92 2.90 -21.50
N SER A 157 7.33 4.08 -21.99
CA SER A 157 8.10 5.04 -21.22
C SER A 157 7.62 6.47 -21.50
N PRO A 158 7.36 7.31 -20.48
CA PRO A 158 7.41 6.99 -19.04
C PRO A 158 6.22 6.12 -18.60
N THR A 159 6.47 5.16 -17.72
CA THR A 159 5.42 4.29 -17.15
C THR A 159 4.46 5.03 -16.22
N MET A 160 4.87 6.19 -15.67
CA MET A 160 4.00 7.05 -14.86
C MET A 160 2.84 7.66 -15.65
N GLU A 161 2.87 7.60 -16.98
CA GLU A 161 1.78 8.07 -17.85
C GLU A 161 0.91 6.92 -18.37
N ALA A 162 1.12 5.69 -17.87
CA ALA A 162 0.38 4.51 -18.27
C ALA A 162 -1.13 4.65 -18.03
N MET A 163 -1.91 4.16 -18.99
CA MET A 163 -3.32 3.83 -18.83
C MET A 163 -3.43 2.57 -17.97
N LEU A 164 -4.55 2.42 -17.27
CA LEU A 164 -4.78 1.27 -16.40
C LEU A 164 -4.66 -0.07 -17.16
N GLU A 165 -5.19 -0.12 -18.37
CA GLU A 165 -5.18 -1.30 -19.25
C GLU A 165 -3.77 -1.73 -19.68
N GLU A 166 -2.79 -0.81 -19.65
CA GLU A 166 -1.41 -1.12 -20.06
C GLU A 166 -0.65 -1.93 -19.02
N TYR A 167 -1.10 -1.93 -17.75
CA TYR A 167 -0.48 -2.71 -16.68
C TYR A 167 -1.44 -3.63 -15.91
N LEU A 168 -2.75 -3.56 -16.20
CA LEU A 168 -3.78 -4.45 -15.67
C LEU A 168 -4.66 -4.95 -16.84
N PRO A 169 -4.33 -6.11 -17.43
CA PRO A 169 -5.02 -6.64 -18.60
C PRO A 169 -6.42 -7.19 -18.24
N ASP A 170 -7.32 -7.25 -19.23
CA ASP A 170 -8.71 -7.72 -19.03
C ASP A 170 -8.77 -9.16 -18.47
N TRP A 171 -7.84 -10.05 -18.85
CA TRP A 171 -7.81 -11.42 -18.32
C TRP A 171 -7.64 -11.47 -16.80
N ALA A 172 -6.92 -10.50 -16.20
CA ALA A 172 -6.73 -10.46 -14.75
C ALA A 172 -8.03 -10.04 -14.04
N TRP A 173 -8.80 -9.15 -14.67
CA TRP A 173 -10.14 -8.79 -14.20
C TRP A 173 -11.11 -9.96 -14.30
N GLU A 174 -11.06 -10.73 -15.39
CA GLU A 174 -11.91 -11.91 -15.60
C GLU A 174 -11.67 -12.96 -14.49
N ILE A 175 -10.40 -13.30 -14.23
CA ILE A 175 -10.02 -14.23 -13.15
C ILE A 175 -10.47 -13.68 -11.79
N ALA A 176 -10.18 -12.41 -11.49
CA ALA A 176 -10.54 -11.80 -10.22
C ALA A 176 -12.06 -11.75 -9.99
N ASN A 177 -12.84 -11.52 -11.04
CA ASN A 177 -14.29 -11.52 -10.98
C ASN A 177 -14.88 -12.94 -10.89
N ALA A 178 -14.27 -13.91 -11.54
CA ALA A 178 -14.70 -15.31 -11.48
C ALA A 178 -14.53 -15.89 -10.08
N GLN A 179 -13.42 -15.53 -9.42
CA GLN A 179 -12.99 -16.11 -8.15
C GLN A 179 -13.12 -15.16 -6.94
N GLU A 180 -13.74 -13.99 -7.09
CA GLU A 180 -13.94 -12.98 -6.04
C GLU A 180 -12.64 -12.51 -5.35
N LEU A 181 -11.58 -12.34 -6.16
CA LEU A 181 -10.24 -12.00 -5.71
C LEU A 181 -10.01 -10.50 -5.59
N VAL A 182 -8.95 -10.14 -4.86
CA VAL A 182 -8.47 -8.78 -4.72
C VAL A 182 -7.65 -8.34 -5.93
N LEU A 183 -7.88 -7.11 -6.41
CA LEU A 183 -6.99 -6.40 -7.33
C LEU A 183 -6.43 -5.18 -6.59
N MET A 184 -5.14 -5.24 -6.21
CA MET A 184 -4.44 -4.12 -5.59
C MET A 184 -3.84 -3.23 -6.68
N ILE A 185 -4.44 -2.07 -6.91
CA ILE A 185 -4.11 -1.17 -8.02
C ILE A 185 -3.41 0.08 -7.49
N HIS A 186 -2.19 0.32 -7.95
CA HIS A 186 -1.54 1.62 -7.82
C HIS A 186 -1.87 2.45 -9.06
N LEU A 187 -2.64 3.54 -8.92
CA LEU A 187 -2.94 4.46 -10.02
C LEU A 187 -1.70 5.28 -10.39
N VAL A 188 -1.57 5.68 -11.65
CA VAL A 188 -0.54 6.63 -12.08
C VAL A 188 -1.19 7.84 -12.74
N ARG A 189 -0.47 8.57 -13.60
CA ARG A 189 -0.86 9.86 -14.19
C ARG A 189 -0.84 10.99 -13.14
N ALA A 190 -0.67 12.23 -13.58
CA ALA A 190 -0.42 13.36 -12.69
C ALA A 190 -1.52 13.53 -11.62
N GLU A 191 -2.77 13.49 -12.05
CA GLU A 191 -3.96 13.74 -11.22
C GLU A 191 -4.54 12.48 -10.56
N ALA A 192 -3.90 11.31 -10.73
CA ALA A 192 -4.32 10.05 -10.10
C ALA A 192 -5.83 9.78 -10.24
N LEU A 193 -6.58 9.76 -9.13
CA LEU A 193 -8.02 9.49 -9.13
C LEU A 193 -8.83 10.58 -9.86
N ALA A 194 -8.38 11.83 -9.88
CA ALA A 194 -9.08 12.91 -10.59
C ALA A 194 -8.91 12.82 -12.12
N ASP A 195 -7.83 12.18 -12.60
CA ASP A 195 -7.54 12.01 -14.03
C ASP A 195 -8.71 11.29 -14.74
N GLU A 196 -9.28 11.95 -15.74
CA GLU A 196 -10.45 11.44 -16.49
C GLU A 196 -10.19 10.07 -17.12
N ALA A 197 -8.96 9.79 -17.57
CA ALA A 197 -8.63 8.52 -18.19
C ALA A 197 -8.67 7.39 -17.16
N ASN A 198 -8.08 7.60 -15.98
CA ASN A 198 -8.17 6.65 -14.88
C ASN A 198 -9.63 6.41 -14.46
N ARG A 199 -10.44 7.47 -14.34
CA ARG A 199 -11.87 7.34 -13.96
C ARG A 199 -12.65 6.52 -14.97
N ARG A 200 -12.49 6.78 -16.27
CA ARG A 200 -13.17 6.01 -17.32
C ARG A 200 -12.80 4.53 -17.28
N SER A 201 -11.51 4.22 -17.16
CA SER A 201 -11.04 2.83 -17.07
C SER A 201 -11.58 2.12 -15.83
N LEU A 202 -11.51 2.77 -14.66
CA LEU A 202 -12.07 2.24 -13.42
C LEU A 202 -13.58 2.03 -13.51
N GLU A 203 -14.34 3.01 -13.97
CA GLU A 203 -15.80 2.89 -14.12
C GLU A 203 -16.21 1.76 -15.08
N ARG A 204 -15.49 1.60 -16.20
CA ARG A 204 -15.69 0.51 -17.14
C ARG A 204 -15.46 -0.84 -16.46
N CYS A 205 -14.31 -1.02 -15.82
CA CYS A 205 -13.94 -2.29 -15.21
C CYS A 205 -14.78 -2.63 -13.98
N LEU A 206 -15.01 -1.69 -13.06
CA LEU A 206 -15.85 -1.91 -11.88
C LEU A 206 -17.28 -2.32 -12.26
N ARG A 207 -17.81 -1.77 -13.37
CA ARG A 207 -19.12 -2.17 -13.91
C ARG A 207 -19.11 -3.55 -14.55
N ALA A 208 -18.06 -3.87 -15.32
CA ALA A 208 -17.95 -5.14 -16.03
C ALA A 208 -17.63 -6.32 -15.09
N TYR A 209 -16.93 -6.05 -13.98
CA TYR A 209 -16.37 -7.04 -13.07
C TYR A 209 -16.82 -6.81 -11.62
N PRO A 210 -18.14 -6.85 -11.33
CA PRO A 210 -18.70 -6.45 -10.04
C PRO A 210 -18.30 -7.35 -8.86
N ARG A 211 -17.74 -8.54 -9.12
CA ARG A 211 -17.27 -9.49 -8.09
C ARG A 211 -15.77 -9.37 -7.80
N ALA A 212 -15.00 -8.74 -8.68
CA ALA A 212 -13.60 -8.44 -8.39
C ALA A 212 -13.52 -7.38 -7.28
N LYS A 213 -12.70 -7.61 -6.26
CA LYS A 213 -12.55 -6.71 -5.11
C LYS A 213 -11.38 -5.75 -5.34
N VAL A 214 -11.69 -4.51 -5.74
CA VAL A 214 -10.65 -3.55 -6.13
C VAL A 214 -10.17 -2.76 -4.92
N VAL A 215 -8.90 -2.88 -4.57
CA VAL A 215 -8.25 -2.03 -3.56
C VAL A 215 -7.39 -0.99 -4.28
N LEU A 216 -7.78 0.28 -4.20
CA LEU A 216 -7.01 1.39 -4.74
C LEU A 216 -5.96 1.83 -3.71
N ALA A 217 -4.71 1.51 -4.00
CA ALA A 217 -3.58 1.73 -3.12
C ALA A 217 -3.36 3.21 -2.81
N HIS A 218 -2.83 3.50 -1.61
CA HIS A 218 -2.45 4.82 -1.15
C HIS A 218 -3.62 5.81 -1.23
N ALA A 219 -4.80 5.47 -0.71
CA ALA A 219 -6.03 6.26 -0.86
C ALA A 219 -6.31 6.65 -2.33
N ALA A 220 -6.16 5.69 -3.25
CA ALA A 220 -6.18 5.90 -4.71
C ALA A 220 -5.11 6.90 -5.20
N ARG A 221 -3.89 6.75 -4.69
CA ARG A 221 -2.76 7.69 -4.87
C ARG A 221 -3.12 9.13 -4.45
N GLY A 222 -3.81 9.24 -3.32
CA GLY A 222 -4.20 10.49 -2.66
C GLY A 222 -3.06 11.26 -2.01
N PHE A 223 -1.84 11.19 -2.57
CA PHE A 223 -0.68 11.97 -2.11
C PHE A 223 -0.93 13.49 -2.22
N CYS A 224 -1.72 13.89 -3.21
CA CYS A 224 -2.41 15.18 -3.23
C CYS A 224 -3.88 14.94 -2.86
N ALA A 225 -4.32 15.48 -1.71
CA ALA A 225 -5.68 15.24 -1.23
C ALA A 225 -6.76 15.81 -2.16
N GLN A 226 -6.44 16.87 -2.91
CA GLN A 226 -7.35 17.49 -3.88
C GLN A 226 -7.73 16.50 -5.00
N HIS A 227 -6.78 15.70 -5.47
CA HIS A 227 -7.06 14.66 -6.47
C HIS A 227 -8.02 13.59 -5.97
N THR A 228 -7.94 13.22 -4.69
CA THR A 228 -8.93 12.33 -4.07
C THR A 228 -10.29 13.03 -4.01
N LEU A 229 -10.33 14.29 -3.54
CA LEU A 229 -11.58 15.06 -3.43
C LEU A 229 -12.31 15.19 -4.77
N ASP A 230 -11.61 15.50 -5.85
CA ASP A 230 -12.21 15.75 -7.15
C ASP A 230 -12.64 14.47 -7.87
N GLY A 231 -11.99 13.34 -7.59
CA GLY A 231 -12.25 12.08 -8.29
C GLY A 231 -13.16 11.09 -7.55
N ILE A 232 -13.29 11.18 -6.22
CA ILE A 232 -13.93 10.14 -5.40
C ILE A 232 -15.40 9.87 -5.74
N ASP A 233 -16.14 10.91 -6.14
CA ASP A 233 -17.59 10.85 -6.38
C ASP A 233 -17.93 10.00 -7.63
N ALA A 234 -16.97 9.75 -8.51
CA ALA A 234 -17.13 8.82 -9.62
C ALA A 234 -17.37 7.37 -9.14
N LEU A 235 -16.81 7.03 -7.98
CA LEU A 235 -16.71 5.65 -7.51
C LEU A 235 -17.82 5.23 -6.54
N VAL A 236 -18.57 6.17 -5.95
CA VAL A 236 -19.54 5.89 -4.85
C VAL A 236 -20.67 4.92 -5.20
N ARG A 237 -20.89 4.68 -6.50
CA ARG A 237 -21.92 3.76 -7.00
C ARG A 237 -21.47 2.29 -7.07
N PHE A 238 -20.19 2.01 -6.82
CA PHE A 238 -19.61 0.67 -6.94
C PHE A 238 -19.35 0.09 -5.55
N ASP A 239 -19.93 -1.07 -5.26
CA ASP A 239 -19.80 -1.71 -3.94
C ASP A 239 -18.45 -2.43 -3.76
N ASN A 240 -17.78 -2.74 -4.88
CA ASN A 240 -16.58 -3.57 -4.95
C ASN A 240 -15.26 -2.78 -4.99
N VAL A 241 -15.28 -1.50 -4.59
CA VAL A 241 -14.09 -0.65 -4.48
C VAL A 241 -13.76 -0.34 -3.02
N TYR A 242 -12.47 -0.42 -2.71
CA TYR A 242 -11.85 -0.23 -1.40
C TYR A 242 -10.60 0.63 -1.56
N PHE A 243 -10.10 1.16 -0.46
CA PHE A 243 -8.94 2.04 -0.42
C PHE A 243 -8.06 1.62 0.76
N ASP A 244 -6.74 1.74 0.63
CA ASP A 244 -5.85 1.57 1.78
C ASP A 244 -5.25 2.91 2.26
N THR A 245 -4.66 2.91 3.45
CA THR A 245 -4.03 4.10 4.05
C THR A 245 -2.56 4.30 3.68
N SER A 246 -2.00 3.40 2.88
CA SER A 246 -0.57 3.12 2.88
C SER A 246 0.25 4.33 2.39
N ALA A 247 1.26 4.73 3.17
CA ALA A 247 2.12 5.89 2.95
C ALA A 247 1.44 7.29 2.78
N ILE A 248 0.13 7.40 3.00
CA ILE A 248 -0.58 8.69 2.91
C ILE A 248 -0.48 9.46 4.21
N CYS A 249 0.05 10.70 4.14
CA CYS A 249 0.20 11.61 5.28
C CYS A 249 -0.81 12.77 5.26
N GLU A 250 -1.82 12.70 4.38
CA GLU A 250 -2.83 13.73 4.15
C GLU A 250 -4.19 13.35 4.79
N PRO A 251 -4.59 13.98 5.91
CA PRO A 251 -5.84 13.65 6.59
C PRO A 251 -7.08 13.84 5.69
N LEU A 252 -7.04 14.82 4.79
CA LEU A 252 -8.17 15.13 3.91
C LEU A 252 -8.47 13.99 2.93
N ALA A 253 -7.45 13.30 2.41
CA ALA A 253 -7.64 12.14 1.53
C ALA A 253 -8.46 11.05 2.24
N PHE A 254 -8.12 10.74 3.50
CA PHE A 254 -8.88 9.79 4.31
C PHE A 254 -10.26 10.30 4.68
N ALA A 255 -10.38 11.56 5.10
CA ALA A 255 -11.65 12.13 5.53
C ALA A 255 -12.69 12.09 4.40
N VAL A 256 -12.29 12.39 3.17
CA VAL A 256 -13.17 12.33 2.00
C VAL A 256 -13.63 10.90 1.71
N ILE A 257 -12.71 9.93 1.72
CA ILE A 257 -13.06 8.51 1.51
C ILE A 257 -14.04 8.04 2.60
N LEU A 258 -13.75 8.33 3.87
CA LEU A 258 -14.59 7.95 5.00
C LEU A 258 -15.97 8.60 4.94
N GLN A 259 -16.08 9.86 4.52
CA GLN A 259 -17.37 10.52 4.34
C GLN A 259 -18.22 9.89 3.24
N ARG A 260 -17.60 9.40 2.16
CA ARG A 260 -18.30 8.85 1.00
C ARG A 260 -18.61 7.37 1.10
N PHE A 261 -17.70 6.59 1.67
CA PHE A 261 -17.78 5.13 1.69
C PHE A 261 -17.89 4.53 3.09
N GLY A 262 -17.67 5.32 4.15
CA GLY A 262 -17.63 4.84 5.52
C GLY A 262 -16.40 3.99 5.85
N SER A 263 -16.33 3.56 7.11
CA SER A 263 -15.20 2.79 7.67
C SER A 263 -15.05 1.39 7.08
N THR A 264 -16.06 0.87 6.37
CA THR A 264 -16.00 -0.49 5.78
C THR A 264 -15.21 -0.57 4.48
N ARG A 265 -14.78 0.58 3.93
CA ARG A 265 -14.08 0.66 2.64
C ARG A 265 -12.69 1.29 2.70
N LEU A 266 -12.30 1.89 3.83
CA LEU A 266 -10.92 2.31 4.08
C LEU A 266 -10.24 1.24 4.93
N LEU A 267 -9.09 0.75 4.48
CA LEU A 267 -8.35 -0.37 5.06
C LEU A 267 -7.00 0.11 5.56
N PHE A 268 -6.59 -0.29 6.76
CA PHE A 268 -5.25 0.01 7.24
C PHE A 268 -4.20 -0.74 6.40
N GLY A 269 -3.28 0.00 5.80
CA GLY A 269 -2.09 -0.51 5.13
C GLY A 269 -0.86 0.28 5.59
N SER A 270 0.24 -0.41 5.92
CA SER A 270 1.47 0.26 6.35
C SER A 270 2.26 0.82 5.17
N ASP A 271 2.29 0.08 4.06
CA ASP A 271 3.27 0.20 2.96
C ASP A 271 4.67 -0.30 3.33
N PHE A 272 4.81 -1.26 4.25
CA PHE A 272 6.14 -1.74 4.62
C PHE A 272 6.93 -2.25 3.39
N PRO A 273 8.21 -1.87 3.20
CA PRO A 273 9.04 -1.11 4.12
C PRO A 273 9.09 0.41 3.86
N VAL A 274 8.30 0.94 2.92
CA VAL A 274 8.20 2.40 2.65
C VAL A 274 7.80 3.17 3.91
N CYS A 275 6.94 2.57 4.75
CA CYS A 275 6.55 3.13 6.04
C CYS A 275 7.74 3.43 6.98
N MET A 276 8.88 2.79 6.74
CA MET A 276 10.10 2.93 7.55
C MET A 276 11.00 4.08 7.09
N PHE A 277 10.70 4.76 5.97
CA PHE A 277 11.46 5.95 5.60
C PHE A 277 11.11 7.13 6.49
N ARG A 278 12.07 8.05 6.64
CA ARG A 278 11.88 9.28 7.41
C ARG A 278 11.42 10.42 6.53
N GLY A 279 10.30 11.02 6.90
CA GLY A 279 9.70 12.11 6.16
C GLY A 279 8.19 12.01 6.09
N ARG A 280 7.62 12.79 5.19
CA ARG A 280 6.19 12.75 4.87
C ARG A 280 5.94 13.20 3.45
N VAL A 281 4.81 12.79 2.91
CA VAL A 281 4.24 13.40 1.70
C VAL A 281 3.34 14.57 2.10
N VAL A 282 3.35 15.65 1.31
CA VAL A 282 2.47 16.80 1.51
C VAL A 282 1.84 17.25 0.21
N SER A 283 0.56 17.64 0.27
CA SER A 283 -0.09 18.35 -0.83
C SER A 283 0.53 19.74 -1.01
N VAL A 284 0.79 20.14 -2.25
CA VAL A 284 1.26 21.48 -2.60
C VAL A 284 0.45 21.96 -3.80
N ALA A 285 -0.51 22.85 -3.56
CA ALA A 285 -1.50 23.27 -4.56
C ALA A 285 -2.15 22.05 -5.25
N GLU A 286 -2.00 21.91 -6.57
CA GLU A 286 -2.56 20.84 -7.40
C GLU A 286 -1.62 19.63 -7.52
N GLY A 287 -0.65 19.50 -6.62
CA GLY A 287 0.33 18.41 -6.65
C GLY A 287 0.72 17.98 -5.25
N PHE A 288 1.85 17.28 -5.16
CA PHE A 288 2.41 16.84 -3.89
C PHE A 288 3.94 16.80 -3.96
N CYS A 289 4.58 16.84 -2.79
CA CYS A 289 6.01 16.61 -2.68
C CYS A 289 6.34 15.66 -1.53
N TRP A 290 7.39 14.87 -1.73
CA TRP A 290 7.97 14.02 -0.69
C TRP A 290 9.03 14.81 0.06
N LEU A 291 8.74 15.13 1.32
CA LEU A 291 9.67 15.73 2.25
C LEU A 291 10.45 14.62 2.95
N ALA A 292 11.50 14.13 2.29
CA ALA A 292 12.43 13.19 2.89
C ALA A 292 13.36 13.88 3.90
N GLU A 293 13.87 13.13 4.87
CA GLU A 293 14.83 13.60 5.87
C GLU A 293 15.99 14.42 5.26
N GLN A 294 16.52 13.95 4.14
CA GLN A 294 17.64 14.57 3.43
C GLN A 294 17.33 15.98 2.89
N ASN A 295 16.06 16.25 2.60
CA ASN A 295 15.59 17.53 2.06
C ASN A 295 15.24 18.52 3.19
N LEU A 296 15.07 18.00 4.41
CA LEU A 296 14.73 18.79 5.59
C LEU A 296 15.99 19.22 6.35
N HIS A 297 17.05 18.39 6.33
CA HIS A 297 18.36 18.74 6.86
C HIS A 297 19.10 19.71 5.92
N GLY A 298 19.21 20.98 6.32
CA GLY A 298 19.94 22.03 5.59
C GLY A 298 19.08 23.19 5.07
N GLY A 299 17.75 23.13 5.23
CA GLY A 299 16.85 24.27 5.03
C GLY A 299 16.61 25.07 6.31
N GLU A 300 15.94 26.22 6.22
CA GLU A 300 15.53 27.07 7.36
C GLU A 300 14.44 26.43 8.26
N ALA A 301 14.14 25.14 8.08
CA ALA A 301 13.13 24.40 8.85
C ALA A 301 13.64 24.10 10.28
N THR A 302 13.76 25.16 11.08
CA THR A 302 14.40 25.14 12.41
C THR A 302 13.60 24.41 13.49
N GLN A 303 12.37 23.94 13.20
CA GLN A 303 11.48 23.29 14.17
C GLN A 303 10.94 21.92 13.74
N ALA A 304 11.27 21.44 12.54
CA ALA A 304 10.73 20.17 12.03
C ALA A 304 11.70 19.02 12.32
N THR A 305 11.20 17.96 12.97
CA THR A 305 11.95 16.72 13.18
C THR A 305 11.26 15.57 12.44
N PRO A 306 11.84 15.05 11.35
CA PRO A 306 11.22 13.98 10.58
C PRO A 306 11.09 12.69 11.42
N THR A 307 9.95 12.02 11.32
CA THR A 307 9.71 10.67 11.86
C THR A 307 9.41 9.70 10.72
N LEU A 308 9.06 8.45 11.06
CA LEU A 308 8.71 7.42 10.09
C LEU A 308 7.41 7.78 9.35
N ILE A 309 7.36 7.55 8.03
CA ILE A 309 6.15 7.75 7.21
C ILE A 309 4.96 6.95 7.77
N GLY A 310 5.20 5.76 8.33
CA GLY A 310 4.16 4.97 8.98
C GLY A 310 3.50 5.70 10.17
N ILE A 311 4.29 6.44 10.96
CA ILE A 311 3.77 7.27 12.07
C ILE A 311 3.01 8.47 11.51
N GLU A 312 3.54 9.15 10.50
CA GLU A 312 2.87 10.29 9.85
C GLU A 312 1.53 9.89 9.23
N SER A 313 1.46 8.71 8.60
CA SER A 313 0.22 8.16 8.05
C SER A 313 -0.82 7.84 9.13
N LEU A 314 -0.41 7.19 10.22
CA LEU A 314 -1.29 6.94 11.36
C LEU A 314 -1.78 8.23 12.03
N LEU A 315 -0.93 9.25 12.14
CA LEU A 315 -1.32 10.57 12.63
C LEU A 315 -2.35 11.23 11.71
N ALA A 316 -2.19 11.08 10.39
CA ALA A 316 -3.15 11.59 9.42
C ALA A 316 -4.50 10.86 9.52
N LEU A 317 -4.49 9.54 9.65
CA LEU A 317 -5.70 8.73 9.86
C LEU A 317 -6.40 9.10 11.17
N GLN A 318 -5.65 9.29 12.26
CA GLN A 318 -6.19 9.77 13.53
C GLN A 318 -6.87 11.14 13.39
N GLN A 319 -6.27 12.06 12.65
CA GLN A 319 -6.87 13.38 12.42
C GLN A 319 -8.17 13.26 11.64
N ALA A 320 -8.21 12.47 10.57
CA ALA A 320 -9.43 12.21 9.80
C ALA A 320 -10.54 11.58 10.68
N ALA A 321 -10.19 10.56 11.47
CA ALA A 321 -11.13 9.90 12.38
C ALA A 321 -11.72 10.87 13.41
N ARG A 322 -10.90 11.75 13.98
CA ARG A 322 -11.35 12.79 14.92
C ARG A 322 -12.23 13.85 14.26
N LEU A 323 -11.86 14.32 13.07
CA LEU A 323 -12.65 15.30 12.31
C LEU A 323 -14.06 14.78 12.02
N LEU A 324 -14.17 13.49 11.70
CA LEU A 324 -15.45 12.83 11.42
C LEU A 324 -16.15 12.24 12.64
N ARG A 325 -15.51 12.33 13.82
CA ARG A 325 -16.02 11.78 15.09
C ARG A 325 -16.35 10.29 15.00
N LEU A 326 -15.46 9.52 14.37
CA LEU A 326 -15.60 8.07 14.30
C LEU A 326 -15.63 7.47 15.71
N LYS A 327 -16.47 6.46 15.88
CA LYS A 327 -16.53 5.63 17.09
C LYS A 327 -15.43 4.57 17.06
N ASP A 328 -15.09 4.02 18.23
CA ASP A 328 -14.07 2.97 18.35
C ASP A 328 -14.32 1.79 17.41
N GLY A 329 -15.57 1.32 17.28
CA GLY A 329 -15.92 0.24 16.35
C GLY A 329 -15.69 0.60 14.87
N GLU A 330 -15.79 1.87 14.49
CA GLU A 330 -15.46 2.32 13.12
C GLU A 330 -13.94 2.39 12.90
N VAL A 331 -13.18 2.72 13.95
CA VAL A 331 -11.72 2.66 13.91
C VAL A 331 -11.25 1.20 13.81
N GLU A 332 -11.81 0.30 14.62
CA GLU A 332 -11.56 -1.15 14.52
C GLU A 332 -11.94 -1.72 13.15
N GLN A 333 -13.01 -1.20 12.55
CA GLN A 333 -13.41 -1.57 11.20
C GLN A 333 -12.29 -1.29 10.19
N ILE A 334 -11.69 -0.09 10.23
CA ILE A 334 -10.58 0.32 9.35
C ILE A 334 -9.33 -0.51 9.61
N PHE A 335 -8.98 -0.71 10.88
CA PHE A 335 -7.73 -1.38 11.26
C PHE A 335 -7.75 -2.90 11.08
N GLY A 336 -8.92 -3.55 10.91
CA GLY A 336 -8.88 -4.97 10.57
C GLY A 336 -10.18 -5.68 10.25
N GLN A 337 -11.35 -5.23 10.74
CA GLN A 337 -12.59 -5.99 10.47
C GLN A 337 -13.00 -5.90 8.99
N ALA A 338 -12.78 -4.75 8.35
CA ALA A 338 -13.06 -4.57 6.91
C ALA A 338 -12.16 -5.47 6.05
N ALA A 339 -10.86 -5.51 6.36
CA ALA A 339 -9.90 -6.35 5.64
C ALA A 339 -10.21 -7.85 5.77
N ARG A 340 -10.55 -8.31 6.98
CA ARG A 340 -10.94 -9.70 7.20
C ARG A 340 -12.25 -10.04 6.46
N SER A 341 -13.22 -9.14 6.46
CA SER A 341 -14.46 -9.30 5.71
C SER A 341 -14.22 -9.37 4.20
N LEU A 342 -13.39 -8.46 3.66
CA LEU A 342 -12.96 -8.45 2.25
C LEU A 342 -12.38 -9.81 1.82
N LEU A 343 -11.53 -10.38 2.66
CA LEU A 343 -10.79 -11.61 2.41
C LEU A 343 -11.52 -12.89 2.85
N GLY A 344 -12.75 -12.78 3.36
CA GLY A 344 -13.51 -13.93 3.86
C GLY A 344 -12.85 -14.65 5.05
N ILE A 345 -12.04 -13.94 5.84
CA ILE A 345 -11.38 -14.49 7.02
C ILE A 345 -12.39 -14.46 8.17
N THR A 346 -12.95 -15.63 8.50
CA THR A 346 -13.79 -15.80 9.70
C THR A 346 -12.91 -15.79 10.93
N ALA A 347 -13.20 -14.90 11.89
CA ALA A 347 -12.55 -14.93 13.18
C ALA A 347 -12.70 -16.32 13.83
N ALA A 348 -11.63 -16.85 14.42
CA ALA A 348 -11.76 -17.97 15.34
C ALA A 348 -12.73 -17.53 16.47
N PRO A 349 -13.64 -18.40 16.94
CA PRO A 349 -14.48 -18.06 18.08
C PRO A 349 -13.59 -17.65 19.25
N ALA A 350 -13.87 -16.50 19.86
CA ALA A 350 -13.17 -16.07 21.06
C ALA A 350 -13.30 -17.19 22.10
N CYS A 351 -12.18 -17.74 22.56
CA CYS A 351 -12.18 -18.57 23.76
C CYS A 351 -12.71 -17.69 24.91
N GLY A 352 -13.91 -18.01 25.37
CA GLY A 352 -14.55 -17.35 26.51
C GLY A 352 -13.92 -17.69 27.85
#